data_AF-A0A976KRL7-F1
#
_entry.id   AF-A0A976KRL7-F1
#
_cell.length_a   1.000
_cell.length_b   1.000
_cell.length_c   1.000
_cell.angle_alpha   90.00
_cell.angle_beta   90.00
_cell.angle_gamma   90.00
#
_symmetry.space_group_name_H-M   'P 1'
#
loop_
_entity.id
_entity.type
_entity.pdbx_description
1 polymer ?
#
loop_
_entity_poly.entity_id
_entity_poly.type
_entity_poly.pdbx_seq_one_letter_code
_entity_poly.pdbx_strand_id
1 'polypeptide(L)'
;MNMKRSLGLLSIGLMSAVVPVACDGDDGNGGSSPLPIPGADELIDSCGLRCSAEGIVDGNASISGVASVDAFFSAVISVRDASMNASASIRAELNGIAASLGIEGAAAMSVEDLTAEIQAQLTSKLSAHVAGSLTIQHEPPQCEANLELSAQAAADCDADYEPGTAQVSCEGSCEVTAEVAAMCQADGTLTCHGQAPAFKCEGTCTGSCQLSAALECSGSCNGSCSGTCTACAGGDCEEETEDGATVVANCAGACDGMCKGECRLEAGGECNGDCEGECVYTPGEAGCEASATAKCDVSGMANVECQGGCEGEVKPPEVRVECEATVEAKAKADLQCTPPAVSVDFQFAANLEAAEKAAFKAWLEGFKARFSALLAMQAKLEGPDGNGGLKAAIGDLQASATGAVGDAVQAYAAGDVTLKTTIGLGCAATQLGEVAAALGGAGTELAANVQAVLDISAAVGARRTR
;
A
#
# COMPACT_ATOMS: atom_id res chain seq x y z
N MET A 1 18.89 26.54 14.34
CA MET A 1 17.94 26.69 15.46
C MET A 1 17.45 25.31 15.83
N ASN A 2 17.99 24.75 16.91
CA ASN A 2 17.66 23.41 17.40
C ASN A 2 16.38 23.47 18.25
N MET A 3 15.25 23.03 17.70
CA MET A 3 14.04 22.76 18.48
C MET A 3 14.10 21.31 18.95
N LYS A 4 14.53 21.10 20.20
CA LYS A 4 14.28 19.87 20.95
C LYS A 4 12.75 19.75 21.14
N ARG A 5 12.09 18.92 20.33
CA ARG A 5 10.74 18.44 20.63
C ARG A 5 10.88 17.34 21.69
N SER A 6 10.57 17.71 22.92
CA SER A 6 10.42 16.76 24.04
C SER A 6 9.09 16.02 23.82
N LEU A 7 9.15 14.74 23.45
CA LEU A 7 8.00 13.84 23.60
C LEU A 7 7.72 13.70 25.09
N GLY A 8 6.75 14.48 25.59
CA GLY A 8 6.15 14.21 26.89
C GLY A 8 5.21 13.04 26.73
N LEU A 9 5.57 11.87 27.29
CA LEU A 9 4.59 10.84 27.63
C LEU A 9 3.59 11.49 28.60
N LEU A 10 2.42 11.89 28.10
CA LEU A 10 1.27 12.16 28.95
C LEU A 10 0.75 10.80 29.40
N SER A 11 1.12 10.39 30.61
CA SER A 11 0.42 9.35 31.35
C SER A 11 -0.99 9.86 31.66
N ILE A 12 -1.94 9.63 30.77
CA ILE A 12 -3.35 9.85 31.03
C ILE A 12 -3.78 8.77 32.03
N GLY A 13 -3.79 9.13 33.31
CA GLY A 13 -4.42 8.34 34.35
C GLY A 13 -5.92 8.37 34.15
N LEU A 14 -6.45 7.42 33.36
CA LEU A 14 -7.87 7.10 33.35
C LEU A 14 -8.23 6.50 34.72
N MET A 15 -8.83 7.30 35.59
CA MET A 15 -9.66 6.76 36.66
C MET A 15 -10.99 6.36 36.06
N SER A 16 -11.08 5.11 35.60
CA SER A 16 -12.33 4.50 35.16
C SER A 16 -13.28 4.35 36.34
N ALA A 17 -14.25 5.25 36.45
CA ALA A 17 -15.47 4.99 37.20
C ALA A 17 -16.36 4.06 36.35
N VAL A 18 -15.98 2.78 36.27
CA VAL A 18 -16.87 1.73 35.77
C VAL A 18 -17.97 1.58 36.81
N VAL A 19 -19.20 1.96 36.47
CA VAL A 19 -20.37 1.46 37.17
C VAL A 19 -20.47 -0.02 36.78
N PRO A 20 -20.29 -0.98 37.70
CA PRO A 20 -20.40 -2.39 37.36
C PRO A 20 -21.87 -2.67 37.03
N VAL A 21 -22.18 -2.77 35.73
CA VAL A 21 -23.32 -3.58 35.29
C VAL A 21 -22.81 -5.02 35.38
N ALA A 22 -23.12 -5.67 36.49
CA ALA A 22 -22.72 -7.05 36.75
C ALA A 22 -23.44 -8.00 35.78
N CYS A 23 -22.78 -8.30 34.67
CA CYS A 23 -22.86 -9.62 34.04
C CYS A 23 -21.69 -10.43 34.62
N ASP A 24 -21.83 -10.89 35.87
CA ASP A 24 -20.79 -11.67 36.55
C ASP A 24 -20.63 -13.03 35.86
N GLY A 25 -19.52 -13.19 35.15
CA GLY A 25 -18.90 -14.48 34.90
C GLY A 25 -18.31 -15.00 36.22
N ASP A 26 -18.81 -16.17 36.61
CA ASP A 26 -18.56 -16.91 37.84
C ASP A 26 -17.07 -17.06 38.21
N ASP A 27 -16.57 -16.20 39.11
CA ASP A 27 -15.36 -16.44 39.92
C ASP A 27 -15.72 -16.40 41.43
N GLY A 28 -16.49 -17.40 41.87
CA GLY A 28 -16.18 -18.13 43.10
C GLY A 28 -16.14 -17.40 44.45
N ASN A 29 -16.86 -16.29 44.67
CA ASN A 29 -17.00 -15.74 46.03
C ASN A 29 -18.38 -15.12 46.35
N GLY A 30 -19.35 -15.97 46.70
CA GLY A 30 -20.20 -15.79 47.90
C GLY A 30 -21.10 -14.55 48.04
N GLY A 31 -21.37 -13.78 46.99
CA GLY A 31 -22.27 -12.62 47.03
C GLY A 31 -23.59 -12.87 46.32
N SER A 32 -24.69 -12.94 47.09
CA SER A 32 -26.11 -13.00 46.69
C SER A 32 -26.41 -12.83 45.19
N SER A 33 -26.49 -13.95 44.48
CA SER A 33 -26.97 -14.03 43.11
C SER A 33 -28.42 -13.55 43.02
N PRO A 34 -28.78 -12.73 42.01
CA PRO A 34 -30.18 -12.49 41.68
C PRO A 34 -30.84 -13.84 41.37
N LEU A 35 -32.07 -14.03 41.85
CA LEU A 35 -32.82 -15.28 41.72
C LEU A 35 -32.81 -15.75 40.24
N PRO A 36 -32.39 -16.99 39.95
CA PRO A 36 -32.42 -17.52 38.60
C PRO A 36 -33.88 -17.61 38.17
N ILE A 37 -34.26 -16.82 37.17
CA ILE A 37 -35.59 -16.90 36.55
C ILE A 37 -35.57 -18.16 35.68
N PRO A 38 -36.33 -19.22 36.02
CA PRO A 38 -36.35 -20.44 35.22
C PRO A 38 -36.84 -20.12 33.81
N GLY A 39 -36.06 -20.47 32.80
CA GLY A 39 -36.38 -20.23 31.38
C GLY A 39 -35.77 -18.97 30.76
N ALA A 40 -35.02 -18.15 31.52
CA ALA A 40 -34.30 -17.01 30.95
C ALA A 40 -33.24 -17.44 29.94
N ASP A 41 -32.51 -18.54 30.23
CA ASP A 41 -31.48 -19.07 29.32
C ASP A 41 -32.08 -19.58 28.00
N GLU A 42 -33.22 -20.27 28.04
CA GLU A 42 -33.92 -20.72 26.81
C GLU A 42 -34.44 -19.54 25.98
N LEU A 43 -34.87 -18.45 26.62
CA LEU A 43 -35.27 -17.22 25.93
C LEU A 43 -34.07 -16.50 25.32
N ILE A 44 -32.94 -16.44 26.02
CA ILE A 44 -31.69 -15.89 25.50
C ILE A 44 -31.20 -16.71 24.29
N ASP A 45 -31.25 -18.04 24.38
CA ASP A 45 -30.88 -18.95 23.30
C ASP A 45 -31.84 -18.87 22.11
N SER A 46 -33.14 -18.88 22.34
CA SER A 46 -34.15 -18.80 21.27
C SER A 46 -34.21 -17.42 20.60
N CYS A 47 -33.78 -16.36 21.28
CA CYS A 47 -33.66 -15.02 20.69
C CYS A 47 -32.27 -14.71 20.13
N GLY A 48 -31.29 -15.62 20.24
CA GLY A 48 -29.93 -15.41 19.76
C GLY A 48 -29.20 -14.26 20.46
N LEU A 49 -29.46 -14.08 21.75
CA LEU A 49 -28.95 -12.98 22.57
C LEU A 49 -27.70 -13.36 23.37
N ARG A 50 -26.92 -14.35 22.89
CA ARG A 50 -25.64 -14.69 23.52
C ARG A 50 -24.51 -13.90 22.87
N CYS A 51 -23.58 -13.43 23.70
CA CYS A 51 -22.27 -13.02 23.21
C CYS A 51 -21.61 -14.21 22.51
N SER A 52 -20.89 -13.94 21.42
CA SER A 52 -20.05 -14.98 20.80
C SER A 52 -19.05 -15.51 21.83
N ALA A 53 -18.75 -16.80 21.76
CA ALA A 53 -17.69 -17.41 22.56
C ALA A 53 -16.30 -16.98 22.07
N GLU A 54 -16.19 -16.59 20.81
CA GLU A 54 -14.96 -16.12 20.18
C GLU A 54 -14.91 -14.58 20.24
N GLY A 55 -13.79 -14.08 20.77
CA GLY A 55 -13.55 -12.65 20.94
C GLY A 55 -12.76 -12.05 19.79
N ILE A 56 -12.30 -10.82 20.00
CA ILE A 56 -11.47 -10.13 19.00
C ILE A 56 -10.11 -10.81 18.81
N VAL A 57 -9.58 -11.41 19.88
CA VAL A 57 -8.32 -12.17 19.84
C VAL A 57 -8.43 -13.36 18.88
N ASP A 58 -9.61 -13.97 18.78
CA ASP A 58 -9.90 -15.09 17.88
C ASP A 58 -10.22 -14.64 16.44
N GLY A 59 -10.24 -13.33 16.18
CA GLY A 59 -10.55 -12.75 14.87
C GLY A 59 -12.06 -12.57 14.62
N ASN A 60 -12.90 -12.67 15.64
CA ASN A 60 -14.32 -12.38 15.51
C ASN A 60 -14.59 -10.87 15.60
N ALA A 61 -15.10 -10.28 14.51
CA ALA A 61 -15.52 -8.87 14.47
C ALA A 61 -17.01 -8.67 14.82
N SER A 62 -17.83 -9.71 14.67
CA SER A 62 -19.29 -9.65 14.86
C SER A 62 -19.68 -9.95 16.30
N ILE A 63 -19.25 -9.08 17.21
CA ILE A 63 -19.39 -9.29 18.66
C ILE A 63 -20.72 -8.73 19.16
N SER A 64 -21.14 -7.58 18.63
CA SER A 64 -22.29 -6.83 19.13
C SER A 64 -23.57 -7.07 18.32
N GLY A 65 -23.44 -7.41 17.03
CA GLY A 65 -24.56 -7.43 16.10
C GLY A 65 -25.08 -6.03 15.73
N VAL A 66 -24.36 -4.98 16.11
CA VAL A 66 -24.59 -3.58 15.71
C VAL A 66 -23.54 -3.23 14.67
N ALA A 67 -23.98 -2.87 13.46
CA ALA A 67 -23.09 -2.69 12.31
C ALA A 67 -21.90 -1.77 12.58
N SER A 68 -22.10 -0.59 13.18
CA SER A 68 -21.02 0.37 13.46
C SER A 68 -19.99 -0.15 14.47
N VAL A 69 -20.44 -0.86 15.50
CA VAL A 69 -19.57 -1.43 16.53
C VAL A 69 -18.81 -2.64 15.99
N ASP A 70 -19.46 -3.48 15.19
CA ASP A 70 -18.82 -4.63 14.54
C ASP A 70 -17.83 -4.16 13.45
N ALA A 71 -18.15 -3.07 12.74
CA ALA A 71 -17.23 -2.42 11.80
C ALA A 71 -15.98 -1.89 12.51
N PHE A 72 -16.13 -1.29 13.70
CA PHE A 72 -15.00 -0.89 14.55
C PHE A 72 -14.12 -2.09 14.92
N PHE A 73 -14.70 -3.18 15.44
CA PHE A 73 -13.91 -4.38 15.77
C PHE A 73 -13.24 -5.00 14.53
N SER A 74 -13.90 -4.97 13.37
CA SER A 74 -13.31 -5.37 12.10
C SER A 74 -12.09 -4.52 11.73
N ALA A 75 -12.15 -3.20 11.93
CA ALA A 75 -10.99 -2.32 11.71
C ALA A 75 -9.86 -2.60 12.70
N VAL A 76 -10.17 -2.87 13.97
CA VAL A 76 -9.17 -3.26 14.96
C VAL A 76 -8.44 -4.55 14.55
N ILE A 77 -9.17 -5.58 14.12
CA ILE A 77 -8.57 -6.83 13.62
C ILE A 77 -7.70 -6.54 12.39
N SER A 78 -8.20 -5.75 11.44
CA SER A 78 -7.47 -5.39 10.21
C SER A 78 -6.16 -4.66 10.53
N VAL A 79 -6.18 -3.67 11.43
CA VAL A 79 -5.00 -2.94 11.87
C VAL A 79 -4.03 -3.83 12.64
N ARG A 80 -4.53 -4.70 13.52
CA ARG A 80 -3.70 -5.67 14.25
C ARG A 80 -2.97 -6.59 13.29
N ASP A 81 -3.69 -7.18 12.34
CA ASP A 81 -3.15 -8.14 11.40
C ASP A 81 -2.16 -7.45 10.44
N ALA A 82 -2.47 -6.24 9.96
CA ALA A 82 -1.53 -5.41 9.20
C ALA A 82 -0.26 -5.09 10.00
N SER A 83 -0.39 -4.87 11.31
CA SER A 83 0.75 -4.61 12.21
C SER A 83 1.62 -5.84 12.39
N MET A 84 1.03 -7.00 12.61
CA MET A 84 1.74 -8.27 12.71
C MET A 84 2.47 -8.60 11.41
N ASN A 85 1.80 -8.42 10.26
CA ASN A 85 2.41 -8.62 8.95
C ASN A 85 3.58 -7.65 8.74
N ALA A 86 3.42 -6.38 9.13
CA ALA A 86 4.49 -5.41 9.00
C ALA A 86 5.70 -5.73 9.88
N SER A 87 5.48 -6.10 11.16
CA SER A 87 6.52 -6.57 12.07
C SER A 87 7.23 -7.82 11.51
N ALA A 88 6.48 -8.78 10.99
CA ALA A 88 7.03 -10.00 10.42
C ALA A 88 7.90 -9.70 9.18
N SER A 89 7.44 -8.83 8.28
CA SER A 89 8.20 -8.39 7.10
C SER A 89 9.48 -7.66 7.47
N ILE A 90 9.43 -6.73 8.43
CA ILE A 90 10.64 -6.04 8.93
C ILE A 90 11.61 -7.06 9.52
N ARG A 91 11.12 -7.98 10.36
CA ARG A 91 11.96 -9.03 10.95
C ARG A 91 12.57 -9.95 9.89
N ALA A 92 11.84 -10.26 8.82
CA ALA A 92 12.37 -11.04 7.69
C ALA A 92 13.52 -10.31 6.99
N GLU A 93 13.37 -9.00 6.74
CA GLU A 93 14.44 -8.19 6.14
C GLU A 93 15.65 -8.02 7.05
N LEU A 94 15.44 -7.79 8.36
CA LEU A 94 16.50 -7.75 9.36
C LEU A 94 17.28 -9.08 9.40
N ASN A 95 16.59 -10.21 9.41
CA ASN A 95 17.23 -11.53 9.34
C ASN A 95 18.00 -11.74 8.03
N GLY A 96 17.47 -11.23 6.92
CA GLY A 96 18.14 -11.26 5.62
C GLY A 96 19.44 -10.45 5.60
N ILE A 97 19.42 -9.25 6.19
CA ILE A 97 20.61 -8.43 6.38
C ILE A 97 21.60 -9.14 7.31
N ALA A 98 21.13 -9.68 8.42
CA ALA A 98 21.94 -10.40 9.39
C ALA A 98 22.65 -11.62 8.78
N ALA A 99 21.93 -12.41 7.98
CA ALA A 99 22.50 -13.52 7.22
C ALA A 99 23.59 -13.05 6.24
N SER A 100 23.38 -11.91 5.56
CA SER A 100 24.38 -11.33 4.65
C SER A 100 25.65 -10.83 5.37
N LEU A 101 25.55 -10.59 6.67
CA LEU A 101 26.64 -10.18 7.56
C LEU A 101 27.28 -11.39 8.28
N GLY A 102 26.72 -12.59 8.14
CA GLY A 102 27.21 -13.79 8.81
C GLY A 102 26.84 -13.88 10.29
N ILE A 103 25.76 -13.23 10.72
CA ILE A 103 25.25 -13.30 12.09
C ILE A 103 24.47 -14.60 12.26
N GLU A 104 25.00 -15.52 13.07
CA GLU A 104 24.33 -16.78 13.41
C GLU A 104 23.29 -16.59 14.52
N GLY A 105 22.20 -17.35 14.47
CA GLY A 105 21.16 -17.30 15.51
C GLY A 105 20.23 -16.09 15.47
N ALA A 106 20.31 -15.26 14.41
CA ALA A 106 19.50 -14.04 14.24
C ALA A 106 17.99 -14.24 14.50
N ALA A 107 17.43 -15.37 14.05
CA ALA A 107 16.01 -15.68 14.21
C ALA A 107 15.55 -15.81 15.68
N ALA A 108 16.47 -16.15 16.60
CA ALA A 108 16.19 -16.30 18.03
C ALA A 108 16.41 -15.02 18.85
N MET A 109 17.02 -13.98 18.24
CA MET A 109 17.33 -12.73 18.92
C MET A 109 16.08 -11.85 19.05
N SER A 110 16.02 -11.01 20.08
CA SER A 110 15.06 -9.90 20.12
C SER A 110 15.35 -8.92 18.96
N VAL A 111 14.38 -8.11 18.56
CA VAL A 111 14.61 -7.09 17.50
C VAL A 111 15.71 -6.10 17.93
N GLU A 112 15.76 -5.74 19.21
CA GLU A 112 16.78 -4.84 19.77
C GLU A 112 18.18 -5.45 19.68
N ASP A 113 18.36 -6.68 20.18
CA ASP A 113 19.66 -7.37 20.15
C ASP A 113 20.12 -7.63 18.70
N LEU A 114 19.20 -8.02 17.82
CA LEU A 114 19.49 -8.26 16.41
C LEU A 114 19.96 -6.97 15.73
N THR A 115 19.29 -5.86 16.00
CA THR A 115 19.64 -4.55 15.44
C THR A 115 21.03 -4.12 15.88
N ALA A 116 21.34 -4.24 17.18
CA ALA A 116 22.65 -3.89 17.72
C ALA A 116 23.77 -4.72 17.07
N GLU A 117 23.57 -6.02 16.88
CA GLU A 117 24.56 -6.88 16.22
C GLU A 117 24.70 -6.56 14.74
N ILE A 118 23.59 -6.29 14.02
CA ILE A 118 23.63 -5.80 12.63
C ILE A 118 24.46 -4.52 12.55
N GLN A 119 24.22 -3.54 13.42
CA GLN A 119 24.97 -2.28 13.42
C GLN A 119 26.48 -2.50 13.65
N ALA A 120 26.84 -3.37 14.60
CA ALA A 120 28.23 -3.69 14.90
C ALA A 120 28.93 -4.33 13.70
N GLN A 121 28.31 -5.36 13.10
CA GLN A 121 28.87 -6.05 11.94
C GLN A 121 28.91 -5.18 10.69
N LEU A 122 27.90 -4.34 10.49
CA LEU A 122 27.84 -3.39 9.38
C LEU A 122 28.96 -2.35 9.49
N THR A 123 29.16 -1.76 10.68
CA THR A 123 30.25 -0.83 10.96
C THR A 123 31.61 -1.48 10.72
N SER A 124 31.79 -2.71 11.20
CA SER A 124 33.01 -3.51 10.99
C SER A 124 33.28 -3.76 9.50
N LYS A 125 32.27 -4.26 8.77
CA LYS A 125 32.37 -4.58 7.34
C LYS A 125 32.65 -3.34 6.50
N LEU A 126 31.99 -2.22 6.79
CA LEU A 126 32.22 -0.94 6.12
C LEU A 126 33.62 -0.41 6.40
N SER A 127 34.08 -0.44 7.66
CA SER A 127 35.42 0.05 8.03
C SER A 127 36.54 -0.78 7.38
N ALA A 128 36.30 -2.07 7.12
CA ALA A 128 37.25 -2.94 6.43
C ALA A 128 37.33 -2.67 4.91
N HIS A 129 36.23 -2.22 4.29
CA HIS A 129 36.14 -2.12 2.83
C HIS A 129 36.14 -0.68 2.27
N VAL A 130 35.75 0.31 3.07
CA VAL A 130 35.49 1.69 2.63
C VAL A 130 36.50 2.65 3.26
N ALA A 131 37.20 3.43 2.44
CA ALA A 131 37.98 4.58 2.89
C ALA A 131 37.04 5.78 3.06
N GLY A 132 36.64 6.06 4.30
CA GLY A 132 35.79 7.20 4.64
C GLY A 132 34.34 6.80 4.90
N SER A 133 33.40 7.70 4.59
CA SER A 133 31.98 7.48 4.84
C SER A 133 31.28 6.86 3.63
N LEU A 134 30.51 5.80 3.85
CA LEU A 134 29.45 5.36 2.95
C LEU A 134 28.33 6.41 3.02
N THR A 135 27.87 6.91 1.87
CA THR A 135 26.69 7.79 1.82
C THR A 135 25.58 7.07 1.08
N ILE A 136 24.45 6.86 1.76
CA ILE A 136 23.26 6.31 1.13
C ILE A 136 22.26 7.44 0.92
N GLN A 137 21.89 7.65 -0.34
CA GLN A 137 20.85 8.57 -0.77
C GLN A 137 19.65 7.74 -1.21
N HIS A 138 18.46 8.13 -0.78
CA HIS A 138 17.25 7.45 -1.22
C HIS A 138 16.13 8.45 -1.47
N GLU A 139 15.34 8.14 -2.47
CA GLU A 139 14.10 8.85 -2.77
C GLU A 139 13.04 8.56 -1.70
N PRO A 140 12.00 9.41 -1.60
CA PRO A 140 10.83 9.07 -0.80
C PRO A 140 10.14 7.84 -1.40
N PRO A 141 9.76 6.84 -0.57
CA PRO A 141 8.91 5.76 -1.03
C PRO A 141 7.53 6.31 -1.44
N GLN A 142 6.96 5.73 -2.48
CA GLN A 142 5.63 6.06 -2.97
C GLN A 142 4.63 5.12 -2.33
N CYS A 143 3.63 5.66 -1.64
CA CYS A 143 2.62 4.88 -0.95
C CYS A 143 1.25 5.13 -1.56
N GLU A 144 0.55 4.05 -1.91
CA GLU A 144 -0.78 4.06 -2.49
C GLU A 144 -1.78 3.46 -1.50
N ALA A 145 -2.90 4.15 -1.30
CA ALA A 145 -4.00 3.65 -0.50
C ALA A 145 -5.04 2.97 -1.41
N ASN A 146 -5.55 1.83 -0.98
CA ASN A 146 -6.60 1.13 -1.70
C ASN A 146 -7.97 1.81 -1.42
N LEU A 147 -8.43 2.59 -2.40
CA LEU A 147 -9.70 3.31 -2.32
C LEU A 147 -10.91 2.38 -2.25
N GLU A 148 -10.83 1.19 -2.87
CA GLU A 148 -11.92 0.21 -2.85
C GLU A 148 -12.17 -0.31 -1.43
N LEU A 149 -11.11 -0.62 -0.69
CA LEU A 149 -11.23 -1.04 0.71
C LEU A 149 -11.72 0.08 1.62
N SER A 150 -11.35 1.33 1.32
CA SER A 150 -11.85 2.49 2.05
C SER A 150 -13.35 2.70 1.82
N ALA A 151 -13.81 2.54 0.57
CA ALA A 151 -15.23 2.59 0.22
C ALA A 151 -16.02 1.43 0.83
N GLN A 152 -15.46 0.20 0.83
CA GLN A 152 -16.08 -0.95 1.48
C GLN A 152 -16.20 -0.74 2.99
N ALA A 153 -15.15 -0.21 3.63
CA ALA A 153 -15.17 0.11 5.05
C ALA A 153 -16.24 1.16 5.40
N ALA A 154 -16.42 2.16 4.52
CA ALA A 154 -17.46 3.17 4.67
C ALA A 154 -18.85 2.53 4.56
N ALA A 155 -19.07 1.68 3.55
CA ALA A 155 -20.33 0.98 3.32
C ALA A 155 -20.68 -0.01 4.46
N ASP A 156 -19.69 -0.67 5.04
CA ASP A 156 -19.89 -1.59 6.18
C ASP A 156 -20.33 -0.84 7.45
N CYS A 157 -19.88 0.41 7.61
CA CYS A 157 -20.12 1.20 8.81
C CYS A 157 -21.38 2.07 8.70
N ASP A 158 -21.69 2.58 7.51
CA ASP A 158 -22.82 3.47 7.27
C ASP A 158 -23.68 3.04 6.08
N ALA A 159 -24.97 2.84 6.31
CA ALA A 159 -25.95 2.56 5.26
C ALA A 159 -26.23 3.77 4.37
N ASP A 160 -25.98 4.98 4.86
CA ASP A 160 -26.22 6.25 4.17
C ASP A 160 -24.89 6.91 3.72
N TYR A 161 -23.93 6.12 3.23
CA TYR A 161 -22.63 6.66 2.79
C TYR A 161 -22.72 7.37 1.42
N GLU A 162 -22.06 8.53 1.30
CA GLU A 162 -21.80 9.14 -0.01
C GLU A 162 -20.41 8.72 -0.51
N PRO A 163 -20.30 8.08 -1.69
CA PRO A 163 -19.02 7.67 -2.22
C PRO A 163 -18.12 8.88 -2.46
N GLY A 164 -16.93 8.83 -1.87
CA GLY A 164 -15.88 9.81 -2.11
C GLY A 164 -15.55 9.90 -3.60
N THR A 165 -15.07 11.06 -4.02
CA THR A 165 -14.63 11.28 -5.40
C THR A 165 -13.12 11.38 -5.43
N ALA A 166 -12.48 10.62 -6.32
CA ALA A 166 -11.09 10.80 -6.65
C ALA A 166 -11.01 11.56 -7.97
N GLN A 167 -10.53 12.80 -7.92
CA GLN A 167 -10.10 13.51 -9.13
C GLN A 167 -8.59 13.47 -9.18
N VAL A 168 -8.05 12.60 -10.02
CA VAL A 168 -6.63 12.55 -10.32
C VAL A 168 -6.39 13.40 -11.57
N SER A 169 -5.70 14.53 -11.41
CA SER A 169 -5.22 15.33 -12.54
C SER A 169 -3.72 15.07 -12.70
N CYS A 170 -3.35 14.27 -13.70
CA CYS A 170 -1.94 14.07 -14.02
C CYS A 170 -1.43 15.26 -14.84
N GLU A 171 -1.11 16.36 -14.16
CA GLU A 171 -0.47 17.54 -14.75
C GLU A 171 1.05 17.45 -14.55
N GLY A 172 1.72 16.74 -15.46
CA GLY A 172 3.18 16.78 -15.57
C GLY A 172 3.63 17.79 -16.62
N SER A 173 4.34 18.85 -16.24
CA SER A 173 5.11 19.65 -17.20
C SER A 173 6.53 19.09 -17.31
N CYS A 174 6.91 18.58 -18.49
CA CYS A 174 8.33 18.40 -18.81
C CYS A 174 8.93 19.80 -19.04
N GLU A 175 9.42 20.47 -18.00
CA GLU A 175 10.29 21.64 -18.20
C GLU A 175 11.66 21.18 -18.72
N VAL A 176 11.74 20.96 -20.03
CA VAL A 176 13.02 20.83 -20.72
C VAL A 176 13.67 22.21 -20.70
N THR A 177 14.84 22.34 -20.06
CA THR A 177 15.56 23.61 -20.05
C THR A 177 15.78 24.08 -21.49
N ALA A 178 15.72 25.39 -21.74
CA ALA A 178 15.84 25.96 -23.09
C ALA A 178 17.13 25.51 -23.81
N GLU A 179 18.17 25.19 -23.05
CA GLU A 179 19.44 24.66 -23.55
C GLU A 179 19.29 23.23 -24.11
N VAL A 180 18.58 22.34 -23.43
CA VAL A 180 18.33 20.97 -23.92
C VAL A 180 17.34 20.96 -25.08
N ALA A 181 16.30 21.81 -25.03
CA ALA A 181 15.37 21.98 -26.14
C ALA A 181 16.09 22.48 -27.41
N ALA A 182 17.02 23.43 -27.27
CA ALA A 182 17.83 23.92 -28.38
C ALA A 182 18.82 22.85 -28.93
N MET A 183 19.39 22.00 -28.06
CA MET A 183 20.26 20.90 -28.49
C MET A 183 19.50 19.79 -29.22
N CYS A 184 18.30 19.44 -28.75
CA CYS A 184 17.45 18.45 -29.42
C CYS A 184 16.92 18.97 -30.76
N GLN A 185 16.62 20.26 -30.89
CA GLN A 185 16.22 20.86 -32.18
C GLN A 185 17.35 20.97 -33.21
N ALA A 186 18.61 21.05 -32.77
CA ALA A 186 19.75 21.25 -33.66
C ALA A 186 20.25 19.95 -34.29
N ASP A 187 20.35 18.85 -33.52
CA ASP A 187 21.04 17.63 -33.96
C ASP A 187 20.41 16.29 -33.45
N GLY A 188 19.27 16.33 -32.75
CA GLY A 188 18.65 15.15 -32.12
C GLY A 188 17.24 14.83 -32.62
N THR A 189 16.78 13.60 -32.41
CA THR A 189 15.35 13.26 -32.50
C THR A 189 14.79 13.16 -31.08
N LEU A 190 13.76 13.94 -30.78
CA LEU A 190 13.03 13.83 -29.52
C LEU A 190 12.06 12.64 -29.62
N THR A 191 12.17 11.70 -28.69
CA THR A 191 11.29 10.53 -28.59
C THR A 191 10.62 10.54 -27.23
N CYS A 192 9.30 10.47 -27.20
CA CYS A 192 8.50 10.41 -25.99
C CYS A 192 8.09 8.96 -25.72
N HIS A 193 8.26 8.51 -24.48
CA HIS A 193 7.85 7.19 -24.01
C HIS A 193 6.68 7.34 -23.03
N GLY A 194 5.45 7.04 -23.45
CA GLY A 194 4.27 6.97 -22.58
C GLY A 194 4.05 5.55 -22.05
N GLN A 195 3.60 5.41 -20.80
CA GLN A 195 3.24 4.12 -20.20
C GLN A 195 1.79 4.14 -19.69
N ALA A 196 1.07 3.03 -19.90
CA ALA A 196 -0.36 2.78 -19.68
C ALA A 196 -0.91 3.22 -18.29
N PRO A 197 -2.25 3.41 -18.09
CA PRO A 197 -3.30 2.52 -18.62
C PRO A 197 -4.18 3.02 -19.80
N ALA A 198 -4.07 4.24 -20.30
CA ALA A 198 -4.88 4.68 -21.47
C ALA A 198 -4.28 5.91 -22.16
N PHE A 199 -3.13 5.73 -22.81
CA PHE A 199 -2.49 6.81 -23.56
C PHE A 199 -2.89 6.70 -25.04
N LYS A 200 -3.43 7.79 -25.61
CA LYS A 200 -3.64 7.90 -27.06
C LYS A 200 -2.28 8.00 -27.74
N CYS A 201 -1.82 6.88 -28.26
CA CYS A 201 -0.55 6.81 -28.96
C CYS A 201 -0.78 7.20 -30.44
N GLU A 202 0.02 8.13 -30.98
CA GLU A 202 0.17 8.37 -32.42
C GLU A 202 1.56 7.90 -32.88
N GLY A 203 1.95 6.68 -32.46
CA GLY A 203 3.31 6.19 -32.63
C GLY A 203 3.42 4.68 -32.49
N THR A 204 4.63 4.23 -32.16
CA THR A 204 4.96 2.82 -32.05
C THR A 204 4.55 2.29 -30.67
N CYS A 205 3.56 1.38 -30.63
CA CYS A 205 3.10 0.74 -29.40
C CYS A 205 3.68 -0.67 -29.28
N THR A 206 4.32 -0.97 -28.16
CA THR A 206 4.72 -2.34 -27.76
C THR A 206 3.75 -2.85 -26.69
N GLY A 207 2.70 -3.56 -27.12
CA GLY A 207 1.66 -4.07 -26.22
C GLY A 207 0.32 -4.36 -26.92
N SER A 208 -0.77 -4.32 -26.14
CA SER A 208 -2.15 -4.32 -26.62
C SER A 208 -2.55 -2.91 -27.05
N CYS A 209 -2.95 -2.76 -28.31
CA CYS A 209 -3.51 -1.53 -28.88
C CYS A 209 -5.03 -1.74 -29.03
N GLN A 210 -5.84 -0.96 -28.30
CA GLN A 210 -7.29 -1.01 -28.42
C GLN A 210 -7.74 -0.09 -29.55
N LEU A 211 -8.30 -0.70 -30.61
CA LEU A 211 -8.67 -0.01 -31.83
C LEU A 211 -10.17 0.29 -31.86
N SER A 212 -10.53 1.58 -31.83
CA SER A 212 -11.92 2.03 -31.99
C SER A 212 -12.36 2.10 -33.46
N ALA A 213 -11.40 2.12 -34.40
CA ALA A 213 -11.61 2.05 -35.85
C ALA A 213 -10.80 0.90 -36.46
N ALA A 214 -11.28 0.32 -37.56
CA ALA A 214 -10.61 -0.79 -38.22
C ALA A 214 -9.27 -0.31 -38.84
N LEU A 215 -8.16 -0.89 -38.40
CA LEU A 215 -6.80 -0.54 -38.84
C LEU A 215 -6.01 -1.81 -39.19
N GLU A 216 -5.05 -1.69 -40.11
CA GLU A 216 -4.13 -2.78 -40.45
C GLU A 216 -3.28 -3.13 -39.21
N CYS A 217 -3.42 -4.37 -38.72
CA CYS A 217 -2.71 -4.86 -37.54
C CYS A 217 -1.62 -5.83 -38.01
N SER A 218 -0.34 -5.46 -37.84
CA SER A 218 0.79 -6.33 -38.20
C SER A 218 1.05 -7.48 -37.21
N GLY A 219 0.27 -7.56 -36.12
CA GLY A 219 0.38 -8.54 -35.05
C GLY A 219 -0.80 -9.52 -34.97
N SER A 220 -1.07 -10.01 -33.76
CA SER A 220 -2.23 -10.88 -33.51
C SER A 220 -3.47 -10.04 -33.20
N CYS A 221 -4.52 -10.22 -33.98
CA CYS A 221 -5.83 -9.58 -33.79
C CYS A 221 -6.70 -10.47 -32.90
N ASN A 222 -7.27 -9.89 -31.84
CA ASN A 222 -8.33 -10.49 -31.03
C ASN A 222 -9.61 -9.67 -31.20
N GLY A 223 -10.45 -10.07 -32.14
CA GLY A 223 -11.64 -9.33 -32.56
C GLY A 223 -12.07 -9.63 -34.00
N SER A 224 -12.67 -8.65 -34.67
CA SER A 224 -13.13 -8.83 -36.05
C SER A 224 -12.03 -8.48 -37.05
N CYS A 225 -11.78 -9.34 -38.04
CA CYS A 225 -10.76 -9.18 -39.07
C CYS A 225 -11.41 -9.05 -40.45
N SER A 226 -11.17 -7.97 -41.19
CA SER A 226 -11.65 -7.83 -42.57
C SER A 226 -10.74 -8.56 -43.56
N GLY A 227 -10.73 -9.90 -43.51
CA GLY A 227 -9.89 -10.73 -44.37
C GLY A 227 -9.79 -12.16 -43.86
N THR A 228 -8.66 -12.83 -44.12
CA THR A 228 -8.36 -14.15 -43.57
C THR A 228 -7.73 -14.03 -42.18
N CYS A 229 -8.21 -14.85 -41.26
CA CYS A 229 -7.64 -14.98 -39.93
C CYS A 229 -6.94 -16.33 -39.78
N THR A 230 -5.72 -16.33 -39.28
CA THR A 230 -4.91 -17.56 -39.11
C THR A 230 -5.37 -18.47 -37.98
N ALA A 231 -6.08 -17.92 -36.98
CA ALA A 231 -6.61 -18.68 -35.84
C ALA A 231 -7.85 -17.96 -35.27
N CYS A 232 -8.92 -18.69 -34.97
CA CYS A 232 -10.17 -18.12 -34.47
C CYS A 232 -10.50 -18.63 -33.07
N ALA A 233 -11.07 -17.75 -32.25
CA ALA A 233 -11.52 -18.09 -30.90
C ALA A 233 -12.66 -19.13 -31.00
N GLY A 234 -12.40 -20.34 -30.51
CA GLY A 234 -13.33 -21.48 -30.60
C GLY A 234 -13.03 -22.49 -31.70
N GLY A 235 -12.00 -22.27 -32.53
CA GLY A 235 -11.50 -23.23 -33.52
C GLY A 235 -12.13 -23.13 -34.92
N ASP A 236 -13.31 -22.51 -35.04
CA ASP A 236 -13.98 -22.25 -36.32
C ASP A 236 -13.98 -20.74 -36.62
N CYS A 237 -13.62 -20.36 -37.85
CA CYS A 237 -13.65 -18.98 -38.31
C CYS A 237 -14.99 -18.69 -38.99
N GLU A 238 -15.81 -17.86 -38.34
CA GLU A 238 -17.10 -17.47 -38.89
C GLU A 238 -16.89 -16.35 -39.92
N GLU A 239 -16.96 -16.73 -41.20
CA GLU A 239 -16.87 -15.78 -42.31
C GLU A 239 -18.25 -15.16 -42.60
N GLU A 240 -18.34 -13.85 -42.46
CA GLU A 240 -19.47 -13.05 -42.92
C GLU A 240 -19.04 -12.17 -44.09
N THR A 241 -19.97 -11.81 -44.98
CA THR A 241 -19.68 -10.86 -46.06
C THR A 241 -20.36 -9.54 -45.76
N GLU A 242 -19.58 -8.50 -45.48
CA GLU A 242 -20.05 -7.14 -45.25
C GLU A 242 -19.49 -6.23 -46.35
N ASP A 243 -20.35 -5.50 -47.05
CA ASP A 243 -19.99 -4.62 -48.19
C ASP A 243 -19.14 -5.28 -49.30
N GLY A 244 -19.26 -6.60 -49.47
CA GLY A 244 -18.52 -7.36 -50.47
C GLY A 244 -17.10 -7.75 -50.06
N ALA A 245 -16.72 -7.53 -48.80
CA ALA A 245 -15.49 -8.05 -48.19
C ALA A 245 -15.81 -9.17 -47.20
N THR A 246 -14.94 -10.18 -47.10
CA THR A 246 -15.04 -11.23 -46.08
C THR A 246 -14.56 -10.67 -44.73
N VAL A 247 -15.35 -10.87 -43.68
CA VAL A 247 -15.04 -10.47 -42.31
C VAL A 247 -15.11 -11.71 -41.42
N VAL A 248 -14.07 -11.95 -40.63
CA VAL A 248 -14.03 -13.00 -39.61
C VAL A 248 -14.27 -12.36 -38.24
N ALA A 249 -15.43 -12.60 -37.63
CA ALA A 249 -15.86 -11.86 -36.43
C ALA A 249 -15.06 -12.20 -35.16
N ASN A 250 -14.47 -13.40 -35.09
CA ASN A 250 -13.85 -14.01 -33.91
C ASN A 250 -12.36 -14.34 -34.12
N CYS A 251 -11.63 -13.49 -34.85
CA CYS A 251 -10.21 -13.67 -35.09
C CYS A 251 -9.42 -13.60 -33.77
N ALA A 252 -8.48 -14.52 -33.58
CA ALA A 252 -7.58 -14.62 -32.42
C ALA A 252 -6.13 -14.91 -32.87
N GLY A 253 -5.74 -14.35 -34.02
CA GLY A 253 -4.46 -14.62 -34.67
C GLY A 253 -4.08 -13.53 -35.67
N ALA A 254 -3.11 -13.80 -36.54
CA ALA A 254 -2.73 -12.87 -37.59
C ALA A 254 -3.90 -12.66 -38.57
N CYS A 255 -4.22 -11.38 -38.82
CA CYS A 255 -5.25 -10.90 -39.73
C CYS A 255 -4.58 -10.25 -40.94
N ASP A 256 -4.96 -10.62 -42.16
CA ASP A 256 -4.39 -10.02 -43.40
C ASP A 256 -5.07 -8.71 -43.84
N GLY A 257 -6.09 -8.26 -43.08
CA GLY A 257 -6.82 -7.02 -43.32
C GLY A 257 -6.91 -6.12 -42.09
N MET A 258 -8.02 -5.41 -41.95
CA MET A 258 -8.24 -4.48 -40.83
C MET A 258 -8.76 -5.25 -39.60
N CYS A 259 -8.09 -5.06 -38.47
CA CYS A 259 -8.53 -5.58 -37.18
C CYS A 259 -9.39 -4.55 -36.45
N LYS A 260 -10.53 -4.97 -35.93
CA LYS A 260 -11.40 -4.21 -35.03
C LYS A 260 -11.51 -4.97 -33.70
N GLY A 261 -10.85 -4.47 -32.67
CA GLY A 261 -10.70 -5.16 -31.38
C GLY A 261 -9.35 -4.85 -30.73
N GLU A 262 -8.77 -5.85 -30.07
CA GLU A 262 -7.44 -5.75 -29.46
C GLU A 262 -6.38 -6.24 -30.45
N CYS A 263 -5.46 -5.37 -30.85
CA CYS A 263 -4.32 -5.72 -31.68
C CYS A 263 -3.09 -5.87 -30.79
N ARG A 264 -2.54 -7.09 -30.70
CA ARG A 264 -1.32 -7.36 -29.92
C ARG A 264 -0.11 -7.30 -30.84
N LEU A 265 0.70 -6.26 -30.67
CA LEU A 265 1.86 -5.98 -31.51
C LEU A 265 3.12 -6.63 -30.90
N GLU A 266 3.74 -7.57 -31.61
CA GLU A 266 4.92 -8.30 -31.10
C GLU A 266 6.24 -7.49 -31.24
N ALA A 267 6.27 -6.44 -32.06
CA ALA A 267 7.50 -5.70 -32.38
C ALA A 267 7.28 -4.23 -32.78
N GLY A 268 6.50 -3.47 -31.99
CA GLY A 268 6.40 -2.03 -32.16
C GLY A 268 5.73 -1.59 -33.47
N GLY A 269 4.47 -1.98 -33.66
CA GLY A 269 3.66 -1.46 -34.77
C GLY A 269 3.15 -0.05 -34.49
N GLU A 270 2.83 0.69 -35.56
CA GLU A 270 2.12 1.97 -35.45
C GLU A 270 0.69 1.71 -34.95
N CYS A 271 0.33 2.36 -33.84
CA CYS A 271 -0.98 2.30 -33.21
C CYS A 271 -1.53 3.74 -33.17
N ASN A 272 -2.75 3.94 -33.68
CA ASN A 272 -3.51 5.19 -33.55
C ASN A 272 -4.71 4.95 -32.63
N GLY A 273 -4.44 4.68 -31.35
CA GLY A 273 -5.43 4.22 -30.38
C GLY A 273 -4.90 4.21 -28.95
N ASP A 274 -5.69 3.65 -28.03
CA ASP A 274 -5.29 3.50 -26.63
C ASP A 274 -4.29 2.34 -26.53
N CYS A 275 -3.03 2.67 -26.20
CA CYS A 275 -1.96 1.70 -25.99
C CYS A 275 -1.89 1.32 -24.51
N GLU A 276 -2.12 0.06 -24.18
CA GLU A 276 -1.95 -0.49 -22.81
C GLU A 276 -0.50 -0.92 -22.53
N GLY A 277 0.41 -0.67 -23.49
CA GLY A 277 1.83 -0.99 -23.41
C GLY A 277 2.74 0.24 -23.27
N GLU A 278 3.95 0.13 -23.79
CA GLU A 278 4.86 1.27 -23.95
C GLU A 278 4.61 1.92 -25.32
N CYS A 279 4.30 3.21 -25.33
CA CYS A 279 4.10 4.01 -26.54
C CYS A 279 5.34 4.87 -26.79
N VAL A 280 5.97 4.70 -27.95
CA VAL A 280 7.10 5.52 -28.41
C VAL A 280 6.65 6.39 -29.58
N TYR A 281 6.63 7.71 -29.42
CA TYR A 281 6.26 8.64 -30.49
C TYR A 281 7.21 9.83 -30.57
N THR A 282 7.31 10.43 -31.75
CA THR A 282 8.06 11.67 -31.96
C THR A 282 7.08 12.84 -31.91
N PRO A 283 7.14 13.72 -30.90
CA PRO A 283 6.20 14.82 -30.79
C PRO A 283 6.47 15.87 -31.88
N GLY A 284 5.43 16.59 -32.30
CA GLY A 284 5.59 17.81 -33.10
C GLY A 284 6.26 18.95 -32.31
N GLU A 285 6.14 20.19 -32.80
CA GLU A 285 6.72 21.39 -32.13
C GLU A 285 6.21 21.64 -30.70
N ALA A 286 5.21 20.89 -30.23
CA ALA A 286 4.55 21.05 -28.93
C ALA A 286 5.18 20.25 -27.76
N GLY A 287 6.19 19.40 -27.99
CA GLY A 287 6.83 18.59 -26.93
C GLY A 287 6.04 17.35 -26.52
N CYS A 288 6.55 16.58 -25.54
CA CYS A 288 5.89 15.37 -25.03
C CYS A 288 4.65 15.72 -24.20
N GLU A 289 3.58 14.94 -24.35
CA GLU A 289 2.38 15.05 -23.50
C GLU A 289 2.69 14.72 -22.03
N ALA A 290 1.91 15.33 -21.14
CA ALA A 290 2.00 15.20 -19.68
C ALA A 290 1.79 13.75 -19.25
N SER A 291 2.89 12.98 -19.14
CA SER A 291 3.05 11.59 -18.66
C SER A 291 4.09 10.80 -19.47
N ALA A 292 4.56 11.35 -20.60
CA ALA A 292 5.58 10.68 -21.41
C ALA A 292 7.01 11.09 -21.00
N THR A 293 7.90 10.12 -20.88
CA THR A 293 9.34 10.34 -20.65
C THR A 293 10.00 10.77 -21.95
N ALA A 294 10.56 11.97 -21.97
CA ALA A 294 11.31 12.48 -23.11
C ALA A 294 12.74 11.91 -23.15
N LYS A 295 13.08 11.13 -24.19
CA LYS A 295 14.46 10.78 -24.54
C LYS A 295 14.90 11.58 -25.76
N CYS A 296 16.05 12.22 -25.64
CA CYS A 296 16.68 12.92 -26.74
C CYS A 296 17.90 12.13 -27.21
N ASP A 297 17.81 11.54 -28.41
CA ASP A 297 18.88 10.74 -29.00
C ASP A 297 19.89 11.68 -29.69
N VAL A 298 20.74 12.31 -28.89
CA VAL A 298 21.96 12.98 -29.36
C VAL A 298 23.12 12.14 -28.85
N SER A 299 24.16 11.95 -29.67
CA SER A 299 25.29 11.02 -29.43
C SER A 299 26.19 11.33 -28.21
N GLY A 300 25.71 12.10 -27.24
CA GLY A 300 26.38 12.45 -26.00
C GLY A 300 25.40 12.84 -24.89
N MET A 301 24.95 11.84 -24.13
CA MET A 301 24.63 11.90 -22.69
C MET A 301 23.81 13.10 -22.18
N ALA A 302 22.49 13.11 -22.40
CA ALA A 302 21.57 13.82 -21.52
C ALA A 302 20.26 13.03 -21.40
N ASN A 303 20.14 12.19 -20.37
CA ASN A 303 18.84 11.67 -19.96
C ASN A 303 18.11 12.83 -19.27
N VAL A 304 17.01 13.29 -19.86
CA VAL A 304 16.12 14.28 -19.23
C VAL A 304 15.07 13.49 -18.47
N GLU A 305 15.16 13.49 -17.15
CA GLU A 305 14.10 12.94 -16.30
C GLU A 305 12.98 13.97 -16.22
N CYS A 306 11.83 13.66 -16.82
CA CYS A 306 10.62 14.44 -16.59
C CYS A 306 10.03 14.04 -15.24
N GLN A 307 9.94 15.00 -14.32
CA GLN A 307 9.17 14.83 -13.08
C GLN A 307 7.69 15.08 -13.37
N GLY A 308 7.03 14.11 -13.99
CA GLY A 308 5.56 14.09 -14.07
C GLY A 308 4.99 13.57 -12.76
N GLY A 309 4.40 14.43 -11.94
CA GLY A 309 3.59 14.03 -10.79
C GLY A 309 2.13 13.94 -11.18
N CYS A 310 1.42 12.89 -10.73
CA CYS A 310 -0.04 12.92 -10.71
C CYS A 310 -0.49 13.59 -9.41
N GLU A 311 -0.97 14.84 -9.50
CA GLU A 311 -1.60 15.50 -8.38
C GLU A 311 -3.10 15.19 -8.40
N GLY A 312 -3.51 14.29 -7.51
CA GLY A 312 -4.91 13.96 -7.32
C GLY A 312 -5.42 14.47 -5.98
N GLU A 313 -6.55 15.17 -5.99
CA GLU A 313 -7.32 15.40 -4.77
C GLU A 313 -8.26 14.20 -4.62
N VAL A 314 -7.92 13.32 -3.68
CA VAL A 314 -8.82 12.26 -3.24
C VAL A 314 -9.66 12.82 -2.11
N LYS A 315 -10.96 13.02 -2.37
CA LYS A 315 -11.91 13.33 -1.30
C LYS A 315 -12.38 12.01 -0.68
N PRO A 316 -12.08 11.74 0.60
CA PRO A 316 -12.55 10.54 1.26
C PRO A 316 -14.09 10.52 1.29
N PRO A 317 -14.71 9.34 1.38
CA PRO A 317 -16.16 9.24 1.53
C PRO A 317 -16.60 9.95 2.81
N GLU A 318 -17.70 10.71 2.73
CA GLU A 318 -18.32 11.29 3.92
C GLU A 318 -19.07 10.18 4.66
N VAL A 319 -18.62 9.89 5.88
CA VAL A 319 -19.24 8.93 6.79
C VAL A 319 -19.59 9.61 8.10
N ARG A 320 -20.48 9.02 8.89
CA ARG A 320 -20.70 9.46 10.27
C ARG A 320 -19.38 9.52 11.06
N VAL A 321 -19.28 10.48 11.98
CA VAL A 321 -18.09 10.69 12.84
C VAL A 321 -17.64 9.41 13.56
N GLU A 322 -18.60 8.55 13.92
CA GLU A 322 -18.37 7.25 14.54
C GLU A 322 -17.61 6.26 13.64
N CYS A 323 -17.73 6.42 12.32
CA CYS A 323 -17.17 5.58 11.28
C CYS A 323 -15.87 6.13 10.68
N GLU A 324 -15.63 7.43 10.78
CA GLU A 324 -14.46 8.11 10.19
C GLU A 324 -13.15 7.46 10.63
N ALA A 325 -12.97 7.25 11.94
CA ALA A 325 -11.77 6.61 12.48
C ALA A 325 -11.60 5.15 11.99
N THR A 326 -12.70 4.41 11.82
CA THR A 326 -12.71 3.02 11.35
C THR A 326 -12.28 2.94 9.88
N VAL A 327 -12.82 3.83 9.04
CA VAL A 327 -12.50 3.92 7.61
C VAL A 327 -11.06 4.36 7.42
N GLU A 328 -10.62 5.43 8.10
CA GLU A 328 -9.24 5.89 8.04
C GLU A 328 -8.26 4.81 8.51
N ALA A 329 -8.57 4.11 9.60
CA ALA A 329 -7.69 3.08 10.12
C ALA A 329 -7.53 1.91 9.15
N LYS A 330 -8.62 1.48 8.49
CA LYS A 330 -8.56 0.44 7.45
C LYS A 330 -7.78 0.92 6.22
N ALA A 331 -8.00 2.16 5.77
CA ALA A 331 -7.25 2.75 4.66
C ALA A 331 -5.74 2.78 4.95
N LYS A 332 -5.36 3.22 6.15
CA LYS A 332 -3.97 3.26 6.63
C LYS A 332 -3.37 1.86 6.79
N ALA A 333 -4.17 0.85 7.15
CA ALA A 333 -3.72 -0.54 7.27
C ALA A 333 -3.38 -1.17 5.91
N ASP A 334 -4.14 -0.83 4.87
CA ASP A 334 -3.93 -1.38 3.53
C ASP A 334 -2.87 -0.65 2.71
N LEU A 335 -2.35 0.48 3.19
CA LEU A 335 -1.34 1.28 2.47
C LEU A 335 -0.22 0.40 1.88
N GLN A 336 -0.02 0.46 0.57
CA GLN A 336 1.02 -0.27 -0.13
C GLN A 336 2.11 0.71 -0.51
N CYS A 337 3.34 0.49 -0.02
CA CYS A 337 4.47 1.36 -0.32
C CYS A 337 5.47 0.65 -1.22
N THR A 338 5.79 1.27 -2.35
CA THR A 338 6.81 0.78 -3.27
C THR A 338 8.21 1.12 -2.74
N PRO A 339 9.17 0.17 -2.77
CA PRO A 339 10.56 0.41 -2.39
C PRO A 339 11.16 1.61 -3.13
N PRO A 340 11.82 2.56 -2.43
CA PRO A 340 12.43 3.71 -3.07
C PRO A 340 13.71 3.31 -3.81
N ALA A 341 14.10 4.12 -4.80
CA ALA A 341 15.43 4.02 -5.39
C ALA A 341 16.50 4.39 -4.35
N VAL A 342 17.54 3.56 -4.24
CA VAL A 342 18.65 3.75 -3.29
C VAL A 342 19.96 3.87 -4.06
N SER A 343 20.57 5.05 -3.99
CA SER A 343 21.92 5.32 -4.49
C SER A 343 22.93 5.21 -3.35
N VAL A 344 24.09 4.63 -3.63
CA VAL A 344 25.15 4.44 -2.62
C VAL A 344 26.47 4.92 -3.18
N ASP A 345 27.02 5.95 -2.55
CA ASP A 345 28.31 6.55 -2.87
C ASP A 345 29.36 6.11 -1.85
N PHE A 346 30.50 5.61 -2.33
CA PHE A 346 31.59 5.17 -1.47
C PHE A 346 32.94 5.11 -2.20
N GLN A 347 34.03 5.10 -1.41
CA GLN A 347 35.39 4.91 -1.90
C GLN A 347 36.01 3.69 -1.23
N PHE A 348 36.67 2.81 -1.99
CA PHE A 348 37.32 1.63 -1.43
C PHE A 348 38.56 1.98 -0.59
N ALA A 349 38.82 1.18 0.44
CA ALA A 349 40.08 1.24 1.17
C ALA A 349 41.28 1.00 0.24
N ALA A 350 42.37 1.76 0.47
CA ALA A 350 43.64 1.52 -0.21
C ALA A 350 44.13 0.11 0.19
N ASN A 351 44.53 -0.69 -0.80
CA ASN A 351 45.02 -2.07 -0.68
C ASN A 351 43.99 -3.21 -0.72
N LEU A 352 42.71 -2.95 -1.07
CA LEU A 352 41.79 -4.06 -1.35
C LEU A 352 42.08 -4.70 -2.71
N GLU A 353 42.14 -6.03 -2.72
CA GLU A 353 42.30 -6.84 -3.92
C GLU A 353 41.06 -6.76 -4.81
N ALA A 354 41.22 -7.04 -6.11
CA ALA A 354 40.12 -6.95 -7.07
C ALA A 354 38.94 -7.90 -6.71
N ALA A 355 39.25 -9.08 -6.17
CA ALA A 355 38.25 -10.05 -5.74
C ALA A 355 37.44 -9.56 -4.53
N GLU A 356 38.07 -8.91 -3.55
CA GLU A 356 37.41 -8.37 -2.36
C GLU A 356 36.47 -7.21 -2.74
N LYS A 357 36.91 -6.34 -3.65
CA LYS A 357 36.08 -5.27 -4.20
C LYS A 357 34.84 -5.82 -4.90
N ALA A 358 34.99 -6.90 -5.67
CA ALA A 358 33.87 -7.54 -6.35
C ALA A 358 32.88 -8.18 -5.35
N ALA A 359 33.41 -8.87 -4.33
CA ALA A 359 32.59 -9.48 -3.28
C ALA A 359 31.81 -8.42 -2.47
N PHE A 360 32.45 -7.30 -2.13
CA PHE A 360 31.79 -6.19 -1.44
C PHE A 360 30.68 -5.57 -2.28
N LYS A 361 30.91 -5.33 -3.58
CA LYS A 361 29.86 -4.81 -4.48
C LYS A 361 28.67 -5.77 -4.56
N ALA A 362 28.93 -7.07 -4.72
CA ALA A 362 27.87 -8.07 -4.77
C ALA A 362 27.05 -8.11 -3.47
N TRP A 363 27.72 -8.03 -2.32
CA TRP A 363 27.05 -7.91 -1.03
C TRP A 363 26.24 -6.61 -0.93
N LEU A 364 26.79 -5.48 -1.39
CA LEU A 364 26.15 -4.17 -1.30
C LEU A 364 24.86 -4.12 -2.13
N GLU A 365 24.83 -4.73 -3.31
CA GLU A 365 23.60 -4.83 -4.11
C GLU A 365 22.51 -5.65 -3.40
N GLY A 366 22.89 -6.76 -2.76
CA GLY A 366 21.97 -7.52 -1.91
C GLY A 366 21.48 -6.72 -0.70
N PHE A 367 22.37 -5.94 -0.07
CA PHE A 367 22.02 -5.06 1.05
C PHE A 367 21.06 -3.95 0.61
N LYS A 368 21.31 -3.29 -0.53
CA LYS A 368 20.47 -2.22 -1.08
C LYS A 368 19.02 -2.67 -1.25
N ALA A 369 18.79 -3.85 -1.85
CA ALA A 369 17.45 -4.38 -2.09
C ALA A 369 16.66 -4.61 -0.79
N ARG A 370 17.34 -5.11 0.27
CA ARG A 370 16.70 -5.31 1.59
C ARG A 370 16.49 -4.00 2.31
N PHE A 371 17.44 -3.08 2.20
CA PHE A 371 17.35 -1.77 2.80
C PHE A 371 16.23 -0.92 2.17
N SER A 372 16.05 -0.96 0.85
CA SER A 372 14.91 -0.29 0.20
C SER A 372 13.56 -0.89 0.63
N ALA A 373 13.48 -2.22 0.80
CA ALA A 373 12.29 -2.85 1.36
C ALA A 373 12.00 -2.37 2.79
N LEU A 374 13.02 -2.25 3.65
CA LEU A 374 12.87 -1.68 5.00
C LEU A 374 12.38 -0.22 4.97
N LEU A 375 12.88 0.60 4.04
CA LEU A 375 12.44 2.00 3.89
C LEU A 375 10.97 2.09 3.45
N ALA A 376 10.51 1.24 2.53
CA ALA A 376 9.10 1.15 2.15
C ALA A 376 8.22 0.73 3.34
N MET A 377 8.66 -0.27 4.10
CA MET A 377 7.96 -0.70 5.32
C MET A 377 7.90 0.41 6.36
N GLN A 378 9.00 1.15 6.58
CA GLN A 378 9.00 2.31 7.47
C GLN A 378 7.97 3.34 7.03
N ALA A 379 7.91 3.67 5.74
CA ALA A 379 6.91 4.60 5.23
C ALA A 379 5.48 4.09 5.34
N LYS A 380 5.25 2.78 5.25
CA LYS A 380 3.93 2.19 5.56
C LYS A 380 3.54 2.43 7.02
N LEU A 381 4.51 2.33 7.94
CA LEU A 381 4.27 2.50 9.37
C LEU A 381 4.07 3.95 9.79
N GLU A 382 4.87 4.87 9.25
CA GLU A 382 4.85 6.29 9.62
C GLU A 382 3.93 7.13 8.72
N GLY A 383 3.65 6.67 7.50
CA GLY A 383 3.00 7.43 6.44
C GLY A 383 3.99 8.36 5.72
N PRO A 384 3.60 8.94 4.56
CA PRO A 384 4.48 9.80 3.76
C PRO A 384 5.00 11.03 4.53
N ASP A 385 4.16 11.59 5.42
CA ASP A 385 4.45 12.76 6.25
C ASP A 385 4.98 12.43 7.65
N GLY A 386 5.20 11.13 7.94
CA GLY A 386 5.66 10.66 9.24
C GLY A 386 4.63 10.68 10.37
N ASN A 387 3.37 11.06 10.08
CA ASN A 387 2.30 11.18 11.08
C ASN A 387 1.00 10.42 10.73
N GLY A 388 0.97 9.65 9.64
CA GLY A 388 -0.29 9.18 9.04
C GLY A 388 -0.41 7.66 8.80
N GLY A 389 0.68 6.90 8.94
CA GLY A 389 0.68 5.47 8.63
C GLY A 389 -0.01 4.58 9.67
N LEU A 390 0.33 3.30 9.66
CA LEU A 390 -0.25 2.30 10.57
C LEU A 390 -0.16 2.68 12.06
N LYS A 391 0.90 3.40 12.46
CA LYS A 391 1.05 3.89 13.85
C LYS A 391 -0.05 4.90 14.23
N ALA A 392 -0.45 5.75 13.29
CA ALA A 392 -1.54 6.70 13.51
C ALA A 392 -2.87 5.94 13.62
N ALA A 393 -3.11 4.98 12.73
CA ALA A 393 -4.31 4.13 12.76
C ALA A 393 -4.51 3.42 14.11
N ILE A 394 -3.44 2.91 14.72
CA ILE A 394 -3.49 2.32 16.07
C ILE A 394 -3.92 3.34 17.10
N GLY A 395 -3.32 4.55 17.08
CA GLY A 395 -3.66 5.63 18.01
C GLY A 395 -5.10 6.10 17.85
N ASP A 396 -5.56 6.26 16.62
CA ASP A 396 -6.91 6.70 16.28
C ASP A 396 -7.94 5.67 16.76
N LEU A 397 -7.72 4.38 16.51
CA LEU A 397 -8.61 3.31 17.01
C LEU A 397 -8.62 3.21 18.53
N GLN A 398 -7.47 3.37 19.19
CA GLN A 398 -7.40 3.37 20.66
C GLN A 398 -8.19 4.56 21.26
N ALA A 399 -8.11 5.73 20.64
CA ALA A 399 -8.89 6.89 21.05
C ALA A 399 -10.40 6.63 20.84
N SER A 400 -10.77 6.14 19.65
CA SER A 400 -12.16 5.86 19.29
C SER A 400 -12.79 4.74 20.11
N ALA A 401 -12.03 3.73 20.54
CA ALA A 401 -12.51 2.65 21.40
C ALA A 401 -13.18 3.17 22.69
N THR A 402 -12.61 4.23 23.27
CA THR A 402 -13.13 4.83 24.49
C THR A 402 -14.35 5.72 24.25
N GLY A 403 -14.38 6.44 23.13
CA GLY A 403 -15.49 7.32 22.74
C GLY A 403 -16.71 6.54 22.28
N ALA A 404 -16.57 5.68 21.27
CA ALA A 404 -17.69 5.01 20.61
C ALA A 404 -18.49 4.11 21.55
N VAL A 405 -17.82 3.31 22.39
CA VAL A 405 -18.53 2.46 23.35
C VAL A 405 -19.04 3.27 24.55
N GLY A 406 -18.28 4.29 24.98
CA GLY A 406 -18.73 5.18 26.06
C GLY A 406 -20.04 5.89 25.70
N ASP A 407 -20.15 6.38 24.46
CA ASP A 407 -21.33 7.06 23.96
C ASP A 407 -22.49 6.09 23.71
N ALA A 408 -22.21 4.89 23.20
CA ALA A 408 -23.23 3.85 23.05
C ALA A 408 -23.82 3.39 24.39
N VAL A 409 -22.99 3.29 25.45
CA VAL A 409 -23.44 2.99 26.82
C VAL A 409 -24.23 4.15 27.43
N GLN A 410 -23.89 5.40 27.11
CA GLN A 410 -24.67 6.56 27.55
C GLN A 410 -26.02 6.67 26.83
N ALA A 411 -26.07 6.39 25.52
CA ALA A 411 -27.32 6.29 24.76
C ALA A 411 -28.24 5.20 25.32
N TYR A 412 -27.68 4.10 25.83
CA TYR A 412 -28.42 3.09 26.56
C TYR A 412 -29.09 3.64 27.83
N ALA A 413 -28.38 4.45 28.62
CA ALA A 413 -28.95 5.09 29.80
C ALA A 413 -30.14 6.03 29.48
N ALA A 414 -30.21 6.53 28.23
CA ALA A 414 -31.32 7.36 27.76
C ALA A 414 -32.57 6.57 27.32
N GLY A 415 -32.48 5.24 27.19
CA GLY A 415 -33.63 4.35 26.95
C GLY A 415 -34.11 4.23 25.50
N ASP A 416 -33.30 4.64 24.52
CA ASP A 416 -33.70 4.72 23.09
C ASP A 416 -33.23 3.51 22.24
N VAL A 417 -32.80 2.42 22.89
CA VAL A 417 -32.20 1.25 22.21
C VAL A 417 -32.97 -0.03 22.45
N THR A 418 -33.00 -0.89 21.44
CA THR A 418 -33.63 -2.21 21.53
C THR A 418 -32.86 -3.13 22.47
N LEU A 419 -33.55 -4.08 23.12
CA LEU A 419 -32.94 -5.06 24.01
C LEU A 419 -31.78 -5.84 23.35
N LYS A 420 -31.91 -6.15 22.05
CA LYS A 420 -30.85 -6.83 21.30
C LYS A 420 -29.59 -5.97 21.22
N THR A 421 -29.74 -4.69 20.89
CA THR A 421 -28.65 -3.71 20.87
C THR A 421 -28.00 -3.60 22.25
N THR A 422 -28.79 -3.55 23.32
CA THR A 422 -28.26 -3.49 24.69
C THR A 422 -27.35 -4.66 25.02
N ILE A 423 -27.79 -5.89 24.74
CA ILE A 423 -27.02 -7.09 25.05
C ILE A 423 -25.74 -7.11 24.20
N GLY A 424 -25.84 -6.81 22.90
CA GLY A 424 -24.70 -6.69 22.00
C GLY A 424 -23.66 -5.67 22.45
N LEU A 425 -24.09 -4.49 22.90
CA LEU A 425 -23.21 -3.47 23.46
C LEU A 425 -22.57 -3.92 24.78
N GLY A 426 -23.29 -4.68 25.60
CA GLY A 426 -22.74 -5.32 26.79
C GLY A 426 -21.59 -6.27 26.45
N CYS A 427 -21.78 -7.12 25.43
CA CYS A 427 -20.73 -8.01 24.92
C CYS A 427 -19.53 -7.21 24.41
N ALA A 428 -19.76 -6.19 23.58
CA ALA A 428 -18.72 -5.33 23.05
C ALA A 428 -17.89 -4.63 24.14
N ALA A 429 -18.54 -4.14 25.20
CA ALA A 429 -17.88 -3.46 26.30
C ALA A 429 -16.86 -4.37 27.02
N THR A 430 -17.15 -5.67 27.14
CA THR A 430 -16.20 -6.64 27.74
C THR A 430 -14.95 -6.85 26.87
N GLN A 431 -15.08 -6.65 25.56
CA GLN A 431 -14.02 -6.88 24.58
C GLN A 431 -13.08 -5.68 24.40
N LEU A 432 -13.44 -4.50 24.94
CA LEU A 432 -12.58 -3.31 24.86
C LEU A 432 -11.23 -3.46 25.55
N GLY A 433 -11.16 -4.23 26.64
CA GLY A 433 -9.89 -4.52 27.30
C GLY A 433 -8.95 -5.29 26.38
N GLU A 434 -9.49 -6.24 25.62
CA GLU A 434 -8.74 -7.02 24.64
C GLU A 434 -8.33 -6.17 23.43
N VAL A 435 -9.20 -5.28 22.94
CA VAL A 435 -8.86 -4.28 21.91
C VAL A 435 -7.66 -3.44 22.33
N ALA A 436 -7.71 -2.87 23.55
CA ALA A 436 -6.64 -2.01 24.06
C ALA A 436 -5.33 -2.78 24.20
N ALA A 437 -5.38 -4.02 24.69
CA ALA A 437 -4.22 -4.89 24.80
C ALA A 437 -3.64 -5.27 23.41
N ALA A 438 -4.49 -5.66 22.46
CA ALA A 438 -4.08 -6.05 21.12
C ALA A 438 -3.43 -4.89 20.35
N LEU A 439 -4.09 -3.73 20.34
CA LEU A 439 -3.55 -2.52 19.69
C LEU A 439 -2.31 -1.98 20.42
N GLY A 440 -2.28 -2.04 21.76
CA GLY A 440 -1.13 -1.61 22.55
C GLY A 440 0.11 -2.48 22.32
N GLY A 441 -0.07 -3.80 22.22
CA GLY A 441 0.98 -4.74 21.86
C GLY A 441 1.50 -4.48 20.45
N ALA A 442 0.61 -4.39 19.47
CA ALA A 442 0.95 -4.08 18.08
C ALA A 442 1.71 -2.75 17.96
N GLY A 443 1.24 -1.70 18.62
CA GLY A 443 1.88 -0.38 18.59
C GLY A 443 3.28 -0.38 19.20
N THR A 444 3.48 -1.12 20.30
CA THR A 444 4.80 -1.25 20.95
C THR A 444 5.78 -2.02 20.06
N GLU A 445 5.35 -3.13 19.46
CA GLU A 445 6.18 -3.92 18.57
C GLU A 445 6.55 -3.16 17.30
N LEU A 446 5.60 -2.45 16.69
CA LEU A 446 5.87 -1.59 15.54
C LEU A 446 6.85 -0.46 15.88
N ALA A 447 6.71 0.16 17.06
CA ALA A 447 7.65 1.21 17.48
C ALA A 447 9.08 0.68 17.61
N ALA A 448 9.26 -0.54 18.13
CA ALA A 448 10.57 -1.19 18.20
C ALA A 448 11.14 -1.48 16.80
N ASN A 449 10.31 -1.95 15.87
CA ASN A 449 10.71 -2.20 14.48
C ASN A 449 11.08 -0.91 13.73
N VAL A 450 10.32 0.18 13.89
CA VAL A 450 10.67 1.49 13.32
C VAL A 450 12.01 1.97 13.86
N GLN A 451 12.22 1.87 15.17
CA GLN A 451 13.49 2.26 15.79
C GLN A 451 14.66 1.43 15.23
N ALA A 452 14.47 0.12 15.03
CA ALA A 452 15.48 -0.74 14.41
C ALA A 452 15.87 -0.29 13.01
N VAL A 453 14.89 0.10 12.18
CA VAL A 453 15.17 0.63 10.82
C VAL A 453 15.90 1.96 10.89
N LEU A 454 15.51 2.86 11.80
CA LEU A 454 16.19 4.14 12.02
C LEU A 454 17.64 3.94 12.47
N ASP A 455 17.88 2.99 13.36
CA ASP A 455 19.19 2.66 13.90
C ASP A 455 20.12 2.08 12.81
N ILE A 456 19.61 1.20 11.95
CA ILE A 456 20.36 0.70 10.79
C ILE A 456 20.62 1.82 9.78
N SER A 457 19.62 2.65 9.50
CA SER A 457 19.74 3.81 8.60
C SER A 457 20.80 4.79 9.09
N ALA A 458 20.87 5.03 10.40
CA ALA A 458 21.89 5.85 11.03
C ALA A 458 23.29 5.23 10.91
N ALA A 459 23.42 3.91 11.10
CA ALA A 459 24.69 3.19 11.00
C ALA A 459 25.30 3.25 9.58
N VAL A 460 24.47 3.31 8.54
CA VAL A 460 24.91 3.45 7.14
C VAL A 460 24.99 4.89 6.65
N GLY A 461 24.66 5.87 7.50
CA GLY A 461 24.65 7.28 7.12
C GLY A 461 23.59 7.61 6.05
N ALA A 462 22.47 6.89 6.04
CA ALA A 462 21.38 7.13 5.10
C ALA A 462 20.77 8.52 5.30
N ARG A 463 20.53 9.22 4.19
CA ARG A 463 19.85 10.52 4.17
C ARG A 463 18.79 10.51 3.08
N ARG A 464 17.60 11.01 3.43
CA ARG A 464 16.53 11.28 2.48
C ARG A 464 16.98 12.40 1.55
N THR A 465 16.92 12.17 0.23
CA THR A 465 17.06 13.26 -0.74
C THR A 465 15.83 14.16 -0.61
N ARG A 466 16.07 15.47 -0.60
CA ARG A 466 14.98 16.46 -0.51
C ARG A 466 14.42 16.75 -1.87
#